data_AF-A0A6J1G7N3-F1
#
_entry.id   AF-A0A6J1G7N3-F1
#
_cell.length_a   1.000
_cell.length_b   1.000
_cell.length_c   1.000
_cell.angle_alpha   90.00
_cell.angle_beta   90.00
_cell.angle_gamma   90.00
#
_symmetry.space_group_name_H-M   'P 1'
#
loop_
_entity.id
_entity.type
_entity.pdbx_description
1 polymer ?
#
loop_
_entity_poly.entity_id
_entity_poly.type
_entity_poly.pdbx_seq_one_letter_code
_entity_poly.pdbx_strand_id
1 'polypeptide(L)'
;MNMQATKEVERRNAQGELMEKKVETVEYRSSAGQGLEKKNVQVVHQVHSTPQNFATSGGVLAGAAAAVANTLQSAKEAISRK
;
A
#
# COMPACT_ATOMS: atom_id res chain seq x y z
N MET A 1 27.37 6.82 -14.01
CA MET A 1 26.45 6.93 -12.87
C MET A 1 27.12 6.29 -11.67
N ASN A 2 27.17 6.97 -10.52
CA ASN A 2 27.79 6.47 -9.30
C ASN A 2 26.75 5.62 -8.54
N MET A 3 26.68 4.32 -8.82
CA MET A 3 25.86 3.38 -8.05
C MET A 3 26.53 3.13 -6.70
N GLN A 4 26.22 3.97 -5.72
CA GLN A 4 26.45 3.57 -4.33
C GLN A 4 25.44 2.47 -4.03
N ALA A 5 25.91 1.32 -3.56
CA ALA A 5 25.05 0.20 -3.17
C ALA A 5 24.12 0.66 -2.03
N THR A 6 22.88 0.99 -2.36
CA THR A 6 21.84 1.33 -1.39
C THR A 6 21.55 0.08 -0.56
N LYS A 7 21.82 0.15 0.74
CA LYS A 7 21.43 -0.91 1.68
C LYS A 7 19.95 -0.77 1.98
N GLU A 8 19.20 -1.82 1.66
CA GLU A 8 17.77 -1.91 1.95
C GLU A 8 17.54 -2.95 3.05
N VAL A 9 16.73 -2.59 4.05
CA VAL A 9 16.32 -3.48 5.13
C VAL A 9 14.80 -3.46 5.23
N GLU A 10 14.20 -4.63 5.08
CA GLU A 10 12.77 -4.84 5.27
C GLU A 10 12.47 -5.37 6.67
N ARG A 11 11.41 -4.84 7.29
CA ARG A 11 10.82 -5.42 8.50
C ARG A 11 9.44 -5.94 8.17
N ARG A 12 9.20 -7.20 8.52
CA ARG A 12 7.91 -7.88 8.35
C ARG A 12 7.32 -8.24 9.71
N ASN A 13 6.00 -8.35 9.78
CA ASN A 13 5.30 -8.84 10.97
C ASN A 13 5.30 -10.38 11.04
N ALA A 14 4.67 -10.94 12.09
CA ALA A 14 4.58 -12.39 12.28
C ALA A 14 3.81 -13.12 11.15
N GLN A 15 2.96 -12.40 10.43
CA GLN A 15 2.18 -12.88 9.28
C GLN A 15 2.96 -12.75 7.96
N GLY A 16 4.18 -12.21 7.99
CA GLY A 16 5.01 -12.01 6.80
C GLY A 16 4.69 -10.74 6.00
N GLU A 17 3.81 -9.87 6.49
CA GLU A 17 3.46 -8.61 5.84
C GLU A 17 4.56 -7.57 6.06
N LEU A 18 4.92 -6.84 4.99
CA LEU A 18 5.90 -5.75 5.06
C LEU A 18 5.33 -4.59 5.88
N MET A 19 6.00 -4.24 6.98
CA MET A 19 5.64 -3.10 7.82
C MET A 19 6.49 -1.87 7.53
N GLU A 20 7.77 -2.08 7.27
CA GLU A 20 8.73 -0.99 7.14
C GLU A 20 9.83 -1.35 6.15
N LYS A 21 10.18 -0.43 5.26
CA LYS A 21 11.35 -0.52 4.40
C LYS A 21 12.29 0.64 4.70
N LYS A 22 13.46 0.32 5.24
CA LYS A 22 14.56 1.27 5.48
C LYS A 22 15.52 1.26 4.31
N VAL A 23 15.87 2.45 3.83
CA VAL A 23 16.82 2.64 2.73
C VAL A 23 17.90 3.60 3.19
N GLU A 24 19.15 3.15 3.21
CA GLU A 24 20.31 4.01 3.43
C GLU A 24 20.68 4.71 2.12
N THR A 25 20.73 6.04 2.14
CA THR A 25 21.04 6.85 0.97
C THR A 25 21.88 8.08 1.34
N VAL A 26 22.31 8.82 0.33
CA VAL A 26 23.09 10.06 0.49
C VAL A 26 22.27 11.21 -0.07
N GLU A 27 21.96 12.19 0.78
CA GLU A 27 21.37 13.46 0.40
C GLU A 27 22.46 14.41 -0.12
N TYR A 28 22.21 15.01 -1.27
CA TYR A 28 23.05 16.03 -1.87
C TYR A 28 22.33 17.38 -1.77
N ARG A 29 22.88 18.30 -0.96
CA ARG A 29 22.29 19.63 -0.75
C ARG A 29 23.23 20.71 -1.28
N SER A 30 22.69 21.61 -2.10
CA SER A 30 23.37 22.83 -2.51
C SER A 30 22.61 24.04 -1.95
N SER A 31 23.34 25.07 -1.54
CA SER A 31 22.79 26.34 -1.05
C SER A 31 23.52 27.50 -1.71
N ALA A 32 22.86 28.62 -1.95
CA ALA A 32 23.47 29.75 -2.64
C ALA A 32 24.69 30.26 -1.85
N GLY A 33 25.86 30.29 -2.50
CA GLY A 33 27.13 30.67 -1.87
C GLY A 33 27.79 29.58 -1.02
N GLN A 34 27.18 28.39 -0.89
CA GLN A 34 27.80 27.22 -0.25
C GLN A 34 28.01 26.10 -1.28
N GLY A 35 29.09 25.34 -1.11
CA GLY A 35 29.42 24.21 -1.98
C GLY A 35 28.40 23.06 -1.89
N LEU A 36 28.67 21.97 -2.63
CA LEU A 36 27.86 20.76 -2.57
C LEU A 36 28.08 20.03 -1.24
N GLU A 37 27.06 19.94 -0.40
CA GLU A 37 27.05 19.13 0.82
C GLU A 37 26.54 17.72 0.51
N LYS A 38 27.20 16.70 1.08
CA LYS A 38 26.76 15.30 1.04
C LYS A 38 26.48 14.82 2.47
N LYS A 39 25.29 14.29 2.72
CA LYS A 39 24.88 13.77 4.05
C LYS A 39 24.34 12.36 3.92
N ASN A 40 24.77 11.46 4.80
CA ASN A 40 24.17 10.13 4.90
C ASN A 40 22.80 10.29 5.57
N VAL A 41 21.75 9.79 4.93
CA VAL A 41 20.38 9.83 5.43
C VAL A 41 19.74 8.45 5.32
N GLN A 42 18.78 8.18 6.19
CA GLN A 42 17.99 6.97 6.17
C GLN A 42 16.54 7.33 5.84
N VAL A 43 16.01 6.75 4.77
CA VAL A 43 14.58 6.88 4.41
C VAL A 43 13.84 5.69 4.99
N VAL A 44 12.83 5.98 5.82
CA VAL A 44 11.98 4.96 6.43
C VAL A 44 10.60 5.02 5.79
N HIS A 45 10.28 4.03 4.95
CA HIS A 45 8.95 3.88 4.38
C HIS A 45 8.11 3.01 5.30
N GLN A 46 7.11 3.58 5.96
CA GLN A 46 6.12 2.81 6.72
C GLN A 46 5.01 2.36 5.76
N VAL A 47 4.85 1.05 5.61
CA VAL A 47 3.78 0.48 4.81
C VAL A 47 2.56 0.37 5.71
N HIS A 48 1.59 1.24 5.49
CA HIS A 48 0.28 1.09 6.11
C HIS A 48 -0.47 -0.02 5.39
N SER A 49 -0.37 -1.24 5.93
CA SER A 49 -1.33 -2.30 5.63
C SER A 49 -2.63 -1.94 6.35
N THR A 50 -3.42 -1.01 5.79
CA THR A 50 -4.81 -0.90 6.23
C THR A 50 -5.49 -2.21 5.81
N PRO A 51 -6.06 -3.00 6.74
CA PRO A 51 -6.82 -4.22 6.38
C PRO A 51 -8.12 -3.88 5.63
N GLN A 52 -8.39 -2.59 5.40
CA GLN A 52 -9.45 -2.14 4.56
C GLN A 52 -8.88 -1.83 3.19
N ASN A 53 -9.17 -2.72 2.26
CA ASN A 53 -9.63 -2.37 0.92
C ASN A 53 -9.67 -0.84 0.75
N PHE A 54 -8.61 -0.26 0.19
CA PHE A 54 -8.83 0.93 -0.61
C PHE A 54 -9.81 0.46 -1.67
N ALA A 55 -11.10 0.73 -1.45
CA ALA A 55 -12.15 0.51 -2.43
C ALA A 55 -11.95 1.55 -3.54
N THR A 56 -10.80 1.50 -4.22
CA THR A 56 -10.61 2.15 -5.49
C THR A 56 -11.43 1.34 -6.48
N SER A 57 -12.63 1.87 -6.73
CA SER A 57 -13.65 1.48 -7.72
C SER A 57 -14.21 0.04 -7.72
N GLY A 58 -13.46 -1.00 -7.34
CA GLY A 58 -13.87 -2.41 -7.48
C GLY A 58 -14.74 -2.96 -6.34
N GLY A 59 -14.51 -2.54 -5.10
CA GLY A 59 -15.21 -3.08 -3.91
C GLY A 59 -16.70 -2.69 -3.86
N VAL A 60 -17.03 -1.47 -4.28
CA VAL A 60 -18.43 -1.01 -4.36
C VAL A 60 -19.19 -1.77 -5.44
N LEU A 61 -18.57 -2.05 -6.59
CA LEU A 61 -19.17 -2.83 -7.66
C LEU A 61 -19.45 -4.27 -7.24
N ALA A 62 -18.49 -4.91 -6.54
CA ALA A 62 -18.68 -6.25 -5.99
C ALA A 62 -19.83 -6.30 -4.97
N GLY A 63 -19.91 -5.30 -4.08
CA GLY A 63 -21.01 -5.18 -3.12
C GLY A 63 -22.37 -4.99 -3.79
N ALA A 64 -22.45 -4.15 -4.82
CA ALA A 64 -23.68 -3.93 -5.59
C ALA A 64 -24.13 -5.20 -6.33
N ALA A 65 -23.20 -5.93 -6.97
CA ALA A 65 -23.50 -7.18 -7.66
C ALA A 65 -24.04 -8.25 -6.69
N ALA A 66 -23.43 -8.37 -5.50
CA ALA A 66 -23.89 -9.29 -4.46
C ALA A 66 -25.31 -8.94 -3.97
N ALA A 67 -25.61 -7.66 -3.76
CA ALA A 67 -26.93 -7.21 -3.33
C ALA A 67 -28.03 -7.54 -4.36
N VAL A 68 -27.76 -7.34 -5.64
CA VAL A 68 -28.70 -7.69 -6.73
C VAL A 68 -28.90 -9.20 -6.81
N ALA A 69 -27.82 -9.99 -6.77
CA ALA A 69 -27.90 -11.45 -6.81
C ALA A 69 -28.72 -12.00 -5.63
N ASN A 70 -28.48 -11.49 -4.43
CA ASN A 70 -29.22 -11.88 -3.22
C ASN A 70 -30.70 -11.51 -3.30
N THR A 71 -31.03 -10.33 -3.85
CA THR A 71 -32.42 -9.90 -4.05
C THR A 71 -33.15 -10.80 -5.04
N LEU A 72 -32.52 -11.13 -6.17
CA LEU A 72 -33.09 -12.02 -7.17
C LEU A 72 -33.29 -13.44 -6.63
N GLN A 73 -32.29 -13.97 -5.92
CA GLN A 73 -32.38 -15.27 -5.28
C GLN A 73 -33.50 -15.30 -4.23
N SER A 74 -33.60 -14.27 -3.38
CA SER A 74 -34.66 -14.16 -2.37
C SER A 74 -36.05 -14.09 -3.02
N ALA A 75 -36.19 -13.33 -4.11
CA ALA A 75 -37.45 -13.24 -4.85
C ALA A 75 -37.84 -14.58 -5.50
N LYS A 76 -36.87 -15.28 -6.10
CA LYS A 76 -37.08 -16.63 -6.66
C LYS A 76 -37.55 -17.60 -5.59
N GLU A 77 -36.89 -17.62 -4.43
CA GLU A 77 -37.26 -18.51 -3.33
C GLU A 77 -38.63 -18.17 -2.74
N ALA A 78 -38.99 -16.89 -2.62
CA ALA A 78 -40.30 -16.48 -2.14
C ALA A 78 -41.44 -16.92 -3.06
N ILE A 79 -41.23 -16.88 -4.38
CA ILE A 79 -42.22 -17.32 -5.37
C ILE A 79 -42.28 -18.86 -5.43
N SER A 80 -41.14 -19.54 -5.37
CA SER A 80 -41.06 -21.00 -5.50
C SER A 80 -41.61 -21.77 -4.31
N ARG A 81 -41.81 -21.11 -3.15
CA ARG A 81 -42.41 -21.71 -1.94
C ARG A 81 -43.92 -21.52 -1.87
N LYS A 82 -44.55 -20.98 -2.92
CA LYS A 82 -46.00 -20.86 -3.10
C LYS A 82 -46.50 -21.94 -4.07
#